data_AF-A0A8U0A6R0-F1
#
_entry.id   AF-A0A8U0A6R0-F1
#
_cell.length_a   1.000
_cell.length_b   1.000
_cell.length_c   1.000
_cell.angle_alpha   90.00
_cell.angle_beta   90.00
_cell.angle_gamma   90.00
#
_symmetry.space_group_name_H-M   'P 1'
#
loop_
_entity.id
_entity.type
_entity.pdbx_description
1 polymer ?
#
loop_
_entity_poly.entity_id
_entity_poly.type
_entity_poly.pdbx_seq_one_letter_code
_entity_poly.pdbx_strand_id
1 'polypeptide(L)'
;MSVETASFVGHDLGGGVFLRYATHNPNSAEQLVLSNSIAYDSWPIQLITDLGLPEMARETSVEELQGTLDDLFRETLYEDTPNEAFLTGMKSP
;
A
#
# COMPACT_ATOMS: atom_id res chain seq x y z
N MET A 1 -10.51 1.92 -33.57
CA MET A 1 -9.85 3.19 -33.16
C MET A 1 -8.79 2.84 -32.15
N SER A 2 -7.55 3.28 -32.38
CA SER A 2 -6.49 3.25 -31.37
C SER A 2 -6.56 4.54 -30.55
N VAL A 3 -6.23 4.44 -29.26
CA VAL A 3 -6.05 5.60 -28.38
C VAL A 3 -4.56 5.90 -28.34
N GLU A 4 -4.16 7.07 -28.85
CA GLU A 4 -2.75 7.48 -28.88
C GLU A 4 -2.31 8.11 -27.54
N THR A 5 -3.19 8.91 -26.93
CA THR A 5 -2.99 9.54 -25.61
C THR A 5 -4.24 9.44 -24.75
N ALA A 6 -4.08 9.37 -23.44
CA ALA A 6 -5.18 9.38 -22.48
C ALA A 6 -4.79 10.04 -21.15
N SER A 7 -5.81 10.51 -20.42
CA SER A 7 -5.68 10.89 -19.01
C SER A 7 -5.92 9.68 -18.10
N PHE A 8 -5.00 9.45 -17.16
CA PHE A 8 -5.05 8.34 -16.22
C PHE A 8 -5.40 8.84 -14.82
N VAL A 9 -6.39 8.21 -14.18
CA VAL A 9 -6.75 8.45 -12.79
C VAL A 9 -6.57 7.14 -12.03
N GLY A 10 -5.53 7.09 -11.20
CA GLY A 10 -5.14 5.91 -10.46
C GLY A 10 -5.38 6.06 -8.96
N HIS A 11 -6.00 5.04 -8.37
CA HIS A 11 -6.14 4.88 -6.92
C HIS A 11 -5.46 3.58 -6.49
N ASP A 12 -4.78 3.60 -5.34
CA ASP A 12 -4.14 2.42 -4.74
C ASP A 12 -3.26 1.66 -5.75
N LEU A 13 -3.53 0.37 -6.02
CA LEU A 13 -2.81 -0.44 -7.01
C LEU A 13 -2.93 0.10 -8.43
N GLY A 14 -4.09 0.68 -8.79
CA GLY A 14 -4.32 1.24 -10.12
C GLY A 14 -3.39 2.39 -10.44
N GLY A 15 -3.01 3.19 -9.44
CA GLY A 15 -2.03 4.25 -9.64
C GLY A 15 -0.60 3.72 -9.80
N GLY A 16 -0.22 2.64 -9.10
CA GLY A 16 1.03 1.93 -9.35
C GLY A 16 1.14 1.37 -10.77
N VAL A 17 0.05 0.82 -11.29
CA VAL A 17 -0.05 0.35 -12.68
C VAL A 17 0.16 1.51 -13.66
N PHE A 18 -0.52 2.65 -13.46
CA PHE A 18 -0.38 3.79 -14.35
C PHE A 18 0.96 4.50 -14.24
N LEU A 19 1.56 4.55 -13.05
CA LEU A 19 2.95 4.96 -12.87
C LEU A 19 3.87 4.14 -13.76
N ARG A 20 3.79 2.81 -13.65
CA ARG A 20 4.63 1.91 -14.46
C ARG A 20 4.36 2.06 -15.95
N TYR A 21 3.09 2.17 -16.36
CA TYR A 21 2.72 2.38 -17.75
C TYR A 21 3.30 3.69 -18.30
N ALA A 22 3.12 4.80 -17.59
CA ALA A 22 3.60 6.13 -17.99
C ALA A 22 5.14 6.20 -18.02
N THR A 23 5.84 5.53 -17.10
CA THR A 23 7.30 5.44 -17.14
C THR A 23 7.81 4.77 -18.42
N HIS A 24 7.13 3.73 -18.91
CA HIS A 24 7.54 3.02 -20.14
C HIS A 24 6.98 3.65 -21.42
N ASN A 25 5.90 4.44 -21.31
CA ASN A 25 5.21 5.06 -22.44
C ASN A 25 4.93 6.56 -22.18
N PRO A 26 5.96 7.39 -21.95
CA PRO A 26 5.79 8.76 -21.45
C PRO A 26 4.96 9.65 -22.37
N ASN A 27 4.95 9.37 -23.68
CA ASN A 27 4.19 10.15 -24.67
C ASN A 27 2.70 9.75 -24.77
N SER A 28 2.26 8.75 -24.00
CA SER A 28 0.87 8.25 -24.06
C SER A 28 -0.01 8.74 -22.89
N ALA A 29 0.59 9.37 -21.88
CA ALA A 29 -0.12 9.92 -20.73
C ALA A 29 -0.23 11.45 -20.87
N GLU A 30 -1.43 11.93 -21.17
CA GLU A 30 -1.72 13.37 -21.24
C GLU A 30 -1.76 14.00 -19.84
N GLN A 31 -2.39 13.28 -18.90
CA GLN A 31 -2.44 13.63 -17.47
C GLN A 31 -2.35 12.36 -16.63
N LEU A 32 -1.71 12.46 -15.46
CA LEU A 32 -1.65 11.39 -14.47
C LEU A 32 -2.07 11.94 -13.11
N VAL A 33 -3.23 11.50 -12.62
CA VAL A 33 -3.76 11.83 -11.30
C VAL A 33 -3.65 10.60 -10.42
N LEU A 34 -3.01 10.75 -9.26
CA LEU A 34 -2.82 9.68 -8.28
C LEU A 34 -3.49 10.07 -6.97
N SER A 35 -4.34 9.19 -6.45
CA SER A 35 -5.01 9.39 -5.17
C SER A 35 -4.78 8.18 -4.28
N ASN A 36 -4.09 8.37 -3.15
CA ASN A 36 -3.70 7.28 -2.26
C ASN A 36 -3.09 6.08 -3.04
N SER A 37 -2.23 6.37 -4.01
CA SER A 37 -1.62 5.36 -4.88
C SER A 37 -0.40 4.77 -4.22
N ILE A 38 -0.17 3.47 -4.41
CA ILE A 38 1.14 2.89 -4.15
C ILE A 38 2.19 3.42 -5.14
N ALA A 39 3.46 3.43 -4.75
CA ALA A 39 4.57 3.48 -5.69
C ALA A 39 4.92 2.05 -6.11
N TYR A 40 5.28 1.84 -7.38
CA TYR A 40 5.47 0.48 -7.92
C TYR A 40 6.56 -0.32 -7.18
N ASP A 41 7.59 0.35 -6.67
CA ASP A 41 8.71 -0.29 -5.95
C ASP A 41 8.47 -0.42 -4.43
N SER A 42 7.30 -0.03 -3.92
CA SER A 42 7.03 -0.01 -2.48
C SER A 42 6.04 -1.09 -2.01
N TRP A 43 5.51 -1.94 -2.90
CA TRP A 43 4.46 -2.90 -2.51
C TRP A 43 4.42 -4.21 -3.32
N PRO A 44 4.13 -5.37 -2.69
CA PRO A 44 4.05 -5.58 -1.24
C PRO A 44 5.43 -5.50 -0.61
N ILE A 45 5.53 -4.89 0.58
CA ILE A 45 6.74 -4.96 1.39
C ILE A 45 6.95 -6.39 1.90
N GLN A 46 8.19 -6.72 2.31
CA GLN A 46 8.55 -8.06 2.76
C GLN A 46 7.60 -8.57 3.86
N LEU A 47 7.25 -7.73 4.84
CA LEU A 47 6.30 -8.05 5.89
C LEU A 47 4.96 -8.61 5.36
N ILE A 48 4.38 -7.97 4.34
CA ILE A 48 3.11 -8.40 3.74
C ILE A 48 3.26 -9.70 2.96
N THR A 49 4.43 -9.90 2.34
CA THR A 49 4.76 -11.15 1.65
C THR A 49 4.88 -12.29 2.65
N ASP A 50 5.56 -12.06 3.78
CA ASP A 50 5.77 -13.05 4.83
C ASP A 50 4.46 -13.45 5.49
N LEU A 51 3.56 -12.49 5.78
CA LEU A 51 2.21 -12.76 6.31
C LEU A 51 1.41 -13.76 5.46
N GLY A 52 1.69 -13.85 4.16
CA GLY A 52 1.05 -14.82 3.26
C GLY A 52 1.60 -16.25 3.34
N LEU A 53 2.70 -16.48 4.07
CA LEU A 53 3.34 -17.78 4.18
C LEU A 53 2.55 -18.72 5.12
N PRO A 54 2.44 -20.02 4.80
CA PRO A 54 1.76 -20.99 5.67
C PRO A 54 2.39 -21.12 7.05
N GLU A 55 3.68 -20.84 7.18
CA GLU A 55 4.44 -20.88 8.44
C GLU A 55 3.97 -19.79 9.39
N MET A 56 3.74 -18.56 8.90
CA MET A 56 3.17 -17.47 9.71
C MET A 56 1.83 -17.87 10.33
N ALA A 57 0.96 -18.53 9.56
CA ALA A 57 -0.33 -19.00 10.07
C ALA A 57 -0.22 -20.13 11.11
N ARG A 58 0.89 -20.87 11.14
CA ARG A 58 1.11 -22.01 12.06
C ARG A 58 1.87 -21.61 13.31
N GLU A 59 2.78 -20.66 13.19
CA GLU A 59 3.81 -20.37 14.19
C GLU A 59 3.63 -19.01 14.86
N THR A 60 2.93 -18.07 14.23
CA THR A 60 2.65 -16.76 14.82
C THR A 60 1.38 -16.81 15.65
N SER A 61 1.51 -16.49 16.94
CA SER A 61 0.36 -16.33 17.83
C SER A 61 -0.45 -15.07 17.48
N VAL A 62 -1.70 -15.02 17.94
CA VAL A 62 -2.55 -13.83 17.74
C VAL A 62 -1.94 -12.62 18.44
N GLU A 63 -1.36 -12.81 19.62
CA GLU A 63 -0.70 -11.77 20.41
C GLU A 63 0.52 -11.19 19.67
N GLU A 64 1.35 -12.03 19.06
CA GLU A 64 2.50 -11.59 18.25
C GLU A 64 2.04 -10.84 17.00
N LEU A 65 0.97 -11.29 16.34
CA LEU A 65 0.39 -10.60 15.20
C LEU A 65 -0.17 -9.22 15.60
N GLN A 66 -0.84 -9.14 16.75
CA GLN A 66 -1.34 -7.86 17.28
C GLN A 66 -0.21 -6.89 17.63
N GLY A 67 0.91 -7.38 18.17
CA GLY A 67 2.12 -6.57 18.41
C GLY A 67 2.72 -6.04 17.10
N THR A 68 2.82 -6.90 16.09
CA THR A 68 3.28 -6.50 14.75
C THR A 68 2.40 -5.41 14.14
N LEU A 69 1.07 -5.51 14.29
CA LEU A 69 0.13 -4.48 13.82
C LEU A 69 0.28 -3.17 14.59
N ASP A 70 0.55 -3.22 15.90
CA ASP A 70 0.80 -2.03 16.71
C ASP A 70 2.02 -1.25 16.22
N ASP A 71 3.14 -1.96 16.01
CA ASP A 71 4.37 -1.36 15.52
C ASP A 71 4.15 -0.77 14.12
N LEU A 72 3.51 -1.53 13.21
CA LEU A 72 3.20 -1.06 11.87
C LEU A 72 2.35 0.21 11.90
N PHE A 73 1.28 0.25 12.70
CA PHE A 73 0.42 1.44 12.77
C PHE A 73 1.14 2.61 13.42
N ARG A 74 2.01 2.40 14.41
CA ARG A 74 2.76 3.51 15.04
C ARG A 74 3.81 4.09 14.11
N GLU A 75 4.56 3.23 13.41
CA GLU A 75 5.70 3.63 12.57
C GLU A 75 5.29 4.25 11.24
N THR A 76 4.08 3.94 10.75
CA THR A 76 3.62 4.40 9.42
C THR A 76 2.69 5.61 9.46
N LEU A 77 2.37 6.12 10.66
CA LEU A 77 1.60 7.35 10.79
C LEU A 77 2.39 8.55 10.24
N TYR A 78 1.66 9.47 9.61
CA TYR A 78 2.23 10.75 9.19
C TYR A 78 2.64 11.63 10.37
N GLU A 79 1.92 11.51 11.49
CA GLU A 79 2.19 12.28 12.71
C GLU A 79 3.17 11.53 13.62
N ASP A 80 4.18 12.24 14.13
CA ASP A 80 5.21 11.67 15.02
C ASP A 80 4.66 11.26 16.41
N THR A 81 3.50 11.81 16.81
CA THR A 81 2.85 11.48 18.07
C THR A 81 1.59 10.65 17.80
N PRO A 82 1.61 9.34 18.08
CA PRO A 82 0.48 8.47 17.78
C PRO A 82 -0.73 8.80 18.66
N ASN A 83 -1.92 8.76 18.05
CA ASN A 83 -3.18 8.82 18.79
C ASN A 83 -3.57 7.40 19.26
N GLU A 84 -3.49 7.15 20.57
CA GLU A 84 -3.79 5.84 21.16
C GLU A 84 -5.23 5.35 20.90
N ALA A 85 -6.20 6.27 20.82
CA ALA A 85 -7.58 5.91 20.50
C ALA A 85 -7.71 5.45 19.04
N PHE A 86 -6.96 6.09 18.14
CA PHE A 86 -6.89 5.68 16.74
C PHE A 86 -6.25 4.29 16.60
N LEU A 87 -5.09 4.05 17.22
CA LEU A 87 -4.40 2.76 17.16
C LEU A 87 -5.26 1.61 17.71
N THR A 88 -5.93 1.85 18.85
CA THR A 88 -6.86 0.88 19.42
C THR A 88 -8.03 0.61 18.47
N GLY A 89 -8.57 1.66 17.84
CA GLY A 89 -9.64 1.54 16.85
C GLY A 89 -9.24 0.74 15.61
N MET A 90 -8.03 0.93 15.11
CA MET A 90 -7.52 0.24 13.91
C MET A 90 -7.38 -1.28 14.09
N LYS A 91 -7.18 -1.75 15.33
CA LYS A 91 -7.11 -3.19 15.66
C LYS A 91 -8.44 -3.77 16.14
N SER A 92 -9.47 -2.95 16.30
CA SER A 92 -10.78 -3.41 16.74
C SER A 92 -11.51 -4.11 15.58
N PRO A 93 -12.19 -5.25 15.83
CA PRO A 93 -12.93 -5.98 14.79
C PRO A 93 -14.16 -5.23 14.26
#